data_AF-A0A7W0PX95-F1
#
_entry.id   AF-A0A7W0PX95-F1
#
_cell.length_a   1.000
_cell.length_b   1.000
_cell.length_c   1.000
_cell.angle_alpha   90.00
_cell.angle_beta   90.00
_cell.angle_gamma   90.00
#
_symmetry.space_group_name_H-M   'P 1'
#
loop_
_entity.id
_entity.type
_entity.pdbx_description
1 polymer ?
#
loop_
_entity_poly.entity_id
_entity_poly.type
_entity_poly.pdbx_seq_one_letter_code
_entity_poly.pdbx_strand_id
1 'polypeptide(L)'
;IPAGGVDVFACTRDVATKLARLDESNTSLVGLLYWLGFRRVEVPYVRQARSAGKSAWTVRKRVRYLQDSIYSFTSLPIAAITVVGIVGVVASVSYACLVVAFWAAGRIDVAGYTPLMLALLFMASSILIGLGIVGSYVWRTYENSKGRPTAVTMTHERYGSDRP
;
A
#
# COMPACT_ATOMS: atom_id res chain seq x y z
N ILE A 1 -3.37 -14.55 -7.14
CA ILE A 1 -2.44 -15.26 -6.23
C ILE A 1 -3.19 -16.48 -5.72
N PRO A 2 -2.65 -17.69 -5.91
CA PRO A 2 -3.30 -18.92 -5.46
C PRO A 2 -3.49 -18.93 -3.94
N ALA A 3 -4.53 -19.62 -3.48
CA ALA A 3 -4.79 -19.80 -2.06
C ALA A 3 -3.59 -20.48 -1.39
N GLY A 4 -2.99 -19.82 -0.38
CA GLY A 4 -1.78 -20.29 0.30
C GLY A 4 -0.45 -19.73 -0.24
N GLY A 5 -0.47 -18.94 -1.31
CA GLY A 5 0.71 -18.28 -1.87
C GLY A 5 1.58 -19.18 -2.76
N VAL A 6 2.70 -18.63 -3.23
CA VAL A 6 3.63 -19.29 -4.17
C VAL A 6 4.92 -19.62 -3.44
N ASP A 7 5.27 -20.91 -3.33
CA ASP A 7 6.57 -21.33 -2.78
C ASP A 7 7.64 -21.49 -3.87
N VAL A 8 7.22 -21.99 -5.05
CA VAL A 8 8.11 -22.30 -6.18
C VAL A 8 7.50 -21.73 -7.45
N PHE A 9 8.33 -21.17 -8.32
CA PHE A 9 7.94 -20.68 -9.64
C PHE A 9 9.02 -21.04 -10.66
N ALA A 10 8.61 -21.26 -11.90
CA ALA A 10 9.50 -21.39 -13.04
C ALA A 10 9.23 -20.23 -14.00
N CYS A 11 10.27 -19.71 -14.64
CA CYS A 11 10.15 -18.60 -15.57
C CYS A 11 11.10 -18.80 -16.76
N THR A 12 10.75 -18.24 -17.91
CA THR A 12 11.62 -18.22 -19.08
C THR A 12 12.81 -17.28 -18.83
N ARG A 13 13.88 -17.44 -19.63
CA ARG A 13 15.07 -16.59 -19.52
C ARG A 13 14.72 -15.10 -19.67
N ASP A 14 13.81 -14.75 -20.56
CA ASP A 14 13.38 -13.36 -20.77
C ASP A 14 12.77 -12.75 -19.50
N VAL A 15 11.88 -13.50 -18.83
CA VAL A 15 11.27 -13.08 -17.56
C VAL A 15 12.35 -12.91 -16.50
N ALA A 16 13.26 -13.86 -16.38
CA ALA A 16 14.37 -13.79 -15.42
C ALA A 16 15.27 -12.56 -15.67
N THR A 17 15.60 -12.26 -16.93
CA THR A 17 16.42 -11.10 -17.29
C THR A 17 15.69 -9.79 -16.99
N LYS A 18 14.38 -9.69 -17.22
CA LYS A 18 13.60 -8.49 -16.89
C LYS A 18 13.43 -8.32 -15.39
N LEU A 19 13.17 -9.40 -14.66
CA LEU A 19 13.07 -9.39 -13.19
C LEU A 19 14.38 -8.96 -12.54
N ALA A 20 15.53 -9.46 -13.04
CA ALA A 20 16.86 -9.10 -12.53
C ALA A 20 17.27 -7.64 -12.81
N ARG A 21 16.56 -6.92 -13.69
CA ARG A 21 16.79 -5.49 -13.93
C ARG A 21 16.01 -4.58 -12.97
N LEU A 22 15.10 -5.12 -12.17
CA LEU A 22 14.35 -4.36 -11.17
C LEU A 22 15.19 -4.28 -9.88
N ASP A 23 15.74 -3.11 -9.59
CA ASP A 23 16.68 -2.89 -8.48
C ASP A 23 15.99 -2.47 -7.16
N GLU A 24 14.80 -3.02 -6.89
CA GLU A 24 14.01 -2.65 -5.71
C GLU A 24 14.49 -3.37 -4.45
N SER A 25 15.06 -2.61 -3.48
CA SER A 25 15.60 -3.19 -2.24
C SER A 25 14.53 -3.66 -1.24
N ASN A 26 13.38 -2.98 -1.18
CA ASN A 26 12.27 -3.31 -0.26
C ASN A 26 11.04 -3.71 -1.07
N THR A 27 10.96 -4.97 -1.47
CA THR A 27 9.87 -5.45 -2.34
C THR A 27 9.57 -6.93 -2.12
N SER A 28 8.47 -7.36 -2.72
CA SER A 28 8.06 -8.75 -2.76
C SER A 28 8.39 -9.35 -4.13
N LEU A 29 9.20 -10.41 -4.15
CA LEU A 29 9.50 -11.13 -5.39
C LEU A 29 8.23 -11.62 -6.09
N VAL A 30 7.27 -12.14 -5.32
CA VAL A 30 5.97 -12.58 -5.86
C VAL A 30 5.21 -11.37 -6.40
N GLY A 31 5.22 -10.22 -5.70
CA GLY A 31 4.63 -8.98 -6.18
C GLY A 31 5.23 -8.52 -7.52
N LEU A 32 6.56 -8.52 -7.64
CA LEU A 32 7.27 -8.15 -8.87
C LEU A 32 6.93 -9.09 -10.04
N LEU A 33 6.90 -10.40 -9.77
CA LEU A 33 6.53 -11.40 -10.79
C LEU A 33 5.11 -11.16 -11.31
N TYR A 34 4.17 -10.83 -10.42
CA TYR A 34 2.79 -10.52 -10.82
C TYR A 34 2.68 -9.18 -11.55
N TRP A 35 3.49 -8.19 -11.17
CA TRP A 35 3.54 -6.87 -11.79
C TRP A 35 4.08 -6.92 -13.22
N LEU A 36 5.09 -7.75 -13.51
CA LEU A 36 5.65 -7.92 -14.86
C LEU A 36 4.60 -8.40 -15.89
N GLY A 37 3.52 -9.07 -15.44
CA GLY A 37 2.34 -9.32 -16.26
C GLY A 37 2.46 -10.38 -17.35
N PHE A 38 3.60 -11.07 -17.48
CA PHE A 38 3.77 -12.16 -18.46
C PHE A 38 2.72 -13.28 -18.33
N ARG A 39 2.58 -14.08 -19.39
CA ARG A 39 1.73 -15.28 -19.39
C ARG A 39 2.12 -16.19 -18.24
N ARG A 40 1.13 -16.53 -17.41
CA ARG A 40 1.27 -17.35 -16.20
C ARG A 40 0.28 -18.50 -16.23
N VAL A 41 0.73 -19.64 -15.72
CA VAL A 41 -0.10 -20.83 -15.52
C VAL A 41 0.16 -21.30 -14.09
N GLU A 42 -0.93 -21.58 -13.36
CA GLU A 42 -0.85 -22.09 -11.99
C GLU A 42 -0.85 -23.62 -12.05
N VAL A 43 0.14 -24.25 -11.42
CA VAL A 43 0.22 -25.71 -11.30
C VAL A 43 -0.07 -26.08 -9.84
N PRO A 44 -1.26 -26.63 -9.53
CA PRO A 44 -1.60 -27.00 -8.17
C PRO A 44 -0.74 -28.17 -7.71
N TYR A 45 -0.25 -28.11 -6.47
CA TYR A 45 0.46 -29.20 -5.82
C TYR A 45 0.05 -29.28 -4.35
N VAL A 46 0.15 -30.47 -3.77
CA VAL A 46 -0.13 -30.69 -2.35
C VAL A 46 1.15 -30.49 -1.55
N ARG A 47 1.16 -29.50 -0.65
CA ARG A 47 2.29 -29.23 0.24
C ARG A 47 2.42 -30.34 1.28
N GLN A 48 3.53 -31.07 1.25
CA GLN A 48 3.85 -32.06 2.26
C GLN A 48 4.39 -31.39 3.53
N ALA A 49 4.07 -31.95 4.70
CA ALA A 49 4.65 -31.50 5.96
C ALA A 49 6.17 -31.76 5.96
N ARG A 50 6.96 -30.83 6.48
CA ARG A 50 8.41 -31.05 6.64
C ARG A 50 8.64 -32.19 7.64
N SER A 51 9.48 -33.15 7.27
CA SER A 51 9.89 -34.26 8.13
C SER A 51 10.89 -33.85 9.22
N ALA A 52 11.70 -32.81 8.97
CA ALA A 52 12.69 -32.32 9.93
C ALA A 52 12.93 -30.79 9.80
N GLY A 53 13.36 -30.18 10.91
CA GLY A 53 13.75 -28.78 10.99
C GLY A 53 12.64 -27.81 11.44
N LYS A 54 13.05 -26.62 11.89
CA LYS A 54 12.13 -25.52 12.23
C LYS A 54 12.01 -24.56 11.05
N SER A 55 10.82 -24.01 10.84
CA SER A 55 10.60 -23.01 9.80
C SER A 55 11.48 -21.77 10.03
N ALA A 56 12.34 -21.43 9.07
CA ALA A 56 13.05 -20.16 9.04
C ALA A 56 12.11 -18.95 8.84
N TRP A 57 10.84 -19.22 8.50
CA TRP A 57 9.77 -18.26 8.28
C TRP A 57 8.98 -18.01 9.57
N THR A 58 9.53 -17.16 10.42
CA THR A 58 8.92 -16.71 11.67
C THR A 58 7.76 -15.75 11.41
N VAL A 59 6.85 -15.60 12.38
CA VAL A 59 5.70 -14.68 12.29
C VAL A 59 6.18 -13.23 12.05
N ARG A 60 7.28 -12.82 12.69
CA ARG A 60 7.89 -11.50 12.46
C ARG A 60 8.31 -11.27 11.01
N LYS A 61 8.89 -12.27 10.34
CA LYS A 61 9.27 -12.17 8.92
C LYS A 61 8.05 -12.09 8.02
N ARG A 62 6.97 -12.83 8.34
CA ARG A 62 5.69 -12.74 7.61
C ARG A 62 5.09 -11.35 7.67
N VAL A 63 5.04 -10.75 8.87
CA VAL A 63 4.48 -9.40 9.06
C VAL A 63 5.32 -8.36 8.33
N ARG A 64 6.65 -8.43 8.42
CA ARG A 64 7.53 -7.54 7.67
C ARG A 64 7.30 -7.66 6.17
N TYR A 65 7.27 -8.88 5.64
CA TYR A 65 7.01 -9.13 4.22
C TYR A 65 5.65 -8.60 3.75
N LEU A 66 4.62 -8.71 4.59
CA LEU A 66 3.30 -8.12 4.33
C LEU A 66 3.37 -6.59 4.27
N GLN A 67 4.04 -5.96 5.24
CA GLN A 67 4.23 -4.51 5.28
C GLN A 67 4.97 -4.02 4.04
N ASP A 68 6.08 -4.67 3.68
CA ASP A 68 6.85 -4.35 2.49
C ASP A 68 6.00 -4.52 1.22
N SER A 69 5.15 -5.56 1.15
CA SER A 69 4.24 -5.76 0.02
C SER A 69 3.17 -4.67 -0.08
N ILE A 70 2.58 -4.26 1.04
CA ILE A 70 1.58 -3.18 1.06
C ILE A 70 2.25 -1.86 0.66
N TYR A 71 3.37 -1.50 1.30
CA TYR A 71 4.07 -0.26 1.02
C TYR A 71 4.82 -0.22 -0.31
N SER A 72 4.98 -1.33 -1.03
CA SER A 72 5.64 -1.31 -2.35
C SER A 72 4.65 -1.36 -3.50
N PHE A 73 3.40 -1.72 -3.26
CA PHE A 73 2.40 -1.91 -4.33
C PHE A 73 1.11 -1.14 -4.10
N THR A 74 0.89 -0.49 -2.95
CA THR A 74 -0.36 0.24 -2.71
C THR A 74 -0.24 1.52 -1.89
N SER A 75 -0.97 2.56 -2.31
CA SER A 75 -1.17 3.81 -1.57
C SER A 75 -2.32 3.75 -0.57
N LEU A 76 -2.93 2.57 -0.37
CA LEU A 76 -4.03 2.34 0.57
C LEU A 76 -3.82 2.92 1.99
N PRO A 77 -2.67 2.74 2.67
CA PRO A 77 -2.51 3.25 4.04
C PRO A 77 -2.57 4.77 4.09
N ILE A 78 -2.03 5.45 3.08
CA ILE A 78 -2.04 6.91 2.99
C ILE A 78 -3.45 7.40 2.67
N ALA A 79 -4.12 6.74 1.72
CA ALA A 79 -5.52 7.04 1.39
C ALA A 79 -6.44 6.88 2.62
N ALA A 80 -6.21 5.86 3.44
CA ALA A 80 -6.96 5.64 4.68
C ALA A 80 -6.78 6.80 5.67
N ILE A 81 -5.55 7.30 5.86
CA ILE A 81 -5.28 8.47 6.73
C ILE A 81 -6.02 9.70 6.22
N THR A 82 -6.00 9.96 4.91
CA THR A 82 -6.74 11.07 4.31
C THR A 82 -8.25 10.94 4.54
N VAL A 83 -8.81 9.75 4.34
CA VAL A 83 -10.24 9.50 4.60
C VAL A 83 -10.58 9.70 6.08
N VAL A 84 -9.77 9.18 7.00
CA VAL A 84 -9.94 9.40 8.44
C VAL A 84 -9.87 10.88 8.79
N GLY A 85 -8.96 11.64 8.19
CA GLY A 85 -8.88 13.09 8.35
C GLY A 85 -10.14 13.81 7.88
N ILE A 86 -10.65 13.46 6.70
CA ILE A 86 -11.90 14.04 6.14
C ILE A 86 -13.10 13.71 7.04
N VAL A 87 -13.25 12.45 7.45
CA VAL A 87 -14.30 12.01 8.38
C VAL A 87 -14.15 12.73 9.72
N GLY A 88 -12.92 12.94 10.20
CA GLY A 88 -12.60 13.72 11.39
C GLY A 88 -13.06 15.17 11.29
N VAL A 89 -12.90 15.82 10.14
CA VAL A 89 -13.43 17.17 9.91
C VAL A 89 -14.95 17.19 10.00
N VAL A 90 -15.63 16.24 9.36
CA VAL A 90 -17.11 16.16 9.44
C VAL A 90 -17.58 15.89 10.87
N ALA A 91 -16.90 15.00 11.59
CA ALA A 91 -17.18 14.71 12.99
C ALA A 91 -16.91 15.91 13.91
N SER A 92 -15.84 16.66 13.68
CA SER A 92 -15.52 17.86 14.46
C SER A 92 -16.52 18.99 14.22
N VAL A 93 -16.99 19.20 12.98
CA VAL A 93 -18.03 20.19 12.68
C VAL A 93 -19.37 19.80 13.33
N SER A 94 -19.78 18.53 13.24
CA SER A 94 -21.02 18.07 13.88
C SER A 94 -20.95 18.17 15.41
N TYR A 95 -19.82 17.77 16.02
CA TYR A 95 -19.58 17.94 17.45
C TYR A 95 -19.54 19.43 17.83
N ALA A 96 -18.97 20.28 16.97
CA ALA A 96 -18.93 21.71 17.19
C ALA A 96 -20.34 22.32 17.30
N CYS A 97 -21.24 21.96 16.39
CA CYS A 97 -22.64 22.39 16.44
C CYS A 97 -23.32 21.96 17.75
N LEU A 98 -23.08 20.73 18.21
CA LEU A 98 -23.64 20.23 19.47
C LEU A 98 -23.13 21.00 20.70
N VAL A 99 -21.82 21.23 20.78
CA VAL A 99 -21.21 21.93 21.93
C VAL A 99 -21.67 23.40 21.95
N VAL A 100 -21.76 24.06 20.80
CA VAL A 100 -22.30 25.42 20.70
C VAL A 100 -23.76 25.48 21.12
N ALA A 101 -24.58 24.49 20.74
CA ALA A 101 -25.97 24.40 21.18
C ALA A 101 -26.10 24.21 22.70
N PHE A 102 -25.27 23.36 23.31
CA PHE A 102 -25.27 23.16 24.77
C PHE A 102 -24.73 24.37 25.54
N TRP A 103 -23.75 25.07 24.98
CA TRP A 103 -23.27 26.35 25.53
C TRP A 103 -24.37 27.40 25.49
N ALA A 104 -25.10 27.53 24.37
CA ALA A 104 -26.23 28.46 24.25
C ALA A 104 -27.41 28.10 25.19
N ALA A 105 -27.59 26.82 25.49
CA ALA A 105 -28.59 26.34 26.46
C ALA A 105 -28.16 26.49 27.93
N GLY A 106 -26.99 27.08 28.22
CA GLY A 106 -26.48 27.28 29.57
C GLY A 106 -26.12 26.00 30.31
N ARG A 107 -25.89 24.88 29.59
CA ARG A 107 -25.57 23.57 30.18
C ARG A 107 -24.07 23.32 30.39
N ILE A 108 -23.22 24.26 30.00
CA ILE A 108 -21.77 24.17 30.12
C ILE A 108 -21.30 25.28 31.05
N ASP A 109 -21.09 24.95 32.32
CA ASP A 109 -20.61 25.91 33.34
C ASP A 109 -19.10 26.15 33.30
N VAL A 110 -18.35 25.31 32.57
CA VAL A 110 -16.89 25.39 32.51
C VAL A 110 -16.45 26.39 31.43
N ALA A 111 -15.98 27.56 31.87
CA ALA A 111 -15.42 28.58 30.99
C ALA A 111 -14.22 28.04 30.19
N GLY A 112 -14.20 28.31 28.88
CA GLY A 112 -13.08 27.95 28.00
C GLY A 112 -13.08 26.51 27.48
N TYR A 113 -13.90 25.60 28.03
CA TYR A 113 -13.98 24.21 27.56
C TYR A 113 -14.43 24.12 26.09
N THR A 114 -15.50 24.84 25.73
CA THR A 114 -16.06 24.88 24.38
C THR A 114 -15.02 25.31 23.33
N PRO A 115 -14.42 26.53 23.40
CA PRO A 115 -13.45 26.96 22.38
C PRO A 115 -12.19 26.08 22.35
N LEU A 116 -11.75 25.54 23.49
CA LEU A 116 -10.58 24.66 23.56
C LEU A 116 -10.83 23.32 22.85
N MET A 117 -11.99 22.68 23.07
CA MET A 117 -12.35 21.46 22.35
C MET A 117 -12.50 21.70 20.85
N LEU A 118 -13.18 22.78 20.46
CA LEU A 118 -13.34 23.15 19.06
C LEU A 118 -11.99 23.31 18.35
N ALA A 119 -11.08 24.07 18.96
CA ALA A 119 -9.74 24.30 18.43
C ALA A 119 -8.95 22.99 18.31
N LEU A 120 -9.00 22.13 19.34
CA LEU A 120 -8.29 20.84 19.33
C LEU A 120 -8.79 19.90 18.25
N LEU A 121 -10.12 19.69 18.16
CA LEU A 121 -10.69 18.77 17.16
C LEU A 121 -10.44 19.27 15.74
N PHE A 122 -10.58 20.57 15.50
CA PHE A 122 -10.31 21.18 14.20
C PHE A 122 -8.83 21.05 13.82
N MET A 123 -7.92 21.36 14.75
CA MET A 123 -6.48 21.27 14.50
C MET A 123 -6.03 19.83 14.28
N ALA A 124 -6.51 18.88 15.08
CA ALA A 124 -6.20 17.46 14.93
C ALA A 124 -6.65 16.91 13.56
N SER A 125 -7.86 17.26 13.14
CA SER A 125 -8.39 16.82 11.83
C SER A 125 -7.61 17.45 10.67
N SER A 126 -7.25 18.73 10.79
CA SER A 126 -6.42 19.43 9.80
C SER A 126 -5.02 18.84 9.68
N ILE A 127 -4.39 18.46 10.79
CA ILE A 127 -3.07 17.79 10.79
C ILE A 127 -3.15 16.43 10.09
N LEU A 128 -4.20 15.64 10.34
CA LEU A 128 -4.39 14.34 9.68
C LEU A 128 -4.55 14.48 8.16
N ILE A 129 -5.32 15.47 7.70
CA ILE A 129 -5.47 15.76 6.27
C ILE A 129 -4.12 16.19 5.68
N GLY A 130 -3.43 17.12 6.33
CA GLY A 130 -2.11 17.58 5.89
C GLY A 130 -1.11 16.43 5.78
N LEU A 131 -1.08 15.53 6.76
CA LEU A 131 -0.22 14.35 6.76
C LEU A 131 -0.60 13.37 5.63
N GLY A 132 -1.89 13.20 5.34
CA GLY A 132 -2.36 12.38 4.22
C GLY A 132 -1.93 12.95 2.85
N ILE A 133 -1.99 14.27 2.68
CA ILE A 133 -1.52 14.95 1.47
C ILE A 133 -0.02 14.77 1.31
N VAL A 134 0.77 15.10 2.34
CA VAL A 134 2.24 14.94 2.32
C VAL A 134 2.61 13.48 2.07
N GLY A 135 1.95 12.53 2.75
CA GLY A 135 2.14 11.10 2.53
C GLY A 135 1.89 10.70 1.07
N SER A 136 0.88 11.28 0.43
CA SER A 136 0.55 10.99 -0.98
C SER A 136 1.64 11.48 -1.93
N TYR A 137 2.26 12.63 -1.65
CA TYR A 137 3.41 13.11 -2.42
C TYR A 137 4.65 12.24 -2.18
N VAL A 138 4.95 11.91 -0.93
CA VAL A 138 6.07 11.02 -0.58
C VAL A 138 5.91 9.67 -1.26
N TRP A 139 4.71 9.12 -1.31
CA TRP A 139 4.41 7.90 -2.05
C TRP A 139 4.70 7.99 -3.54
N ARG A 140 4.27 9.08 -4.20
CA ARG A 140 4.53 9.29 -5.63
C ARG A 140 6.02 9.43 -5.92
N THR A 141 6.74 10.15 -5.06
CA THR A 141 8.20 10.26 -5.15
C THR A 141 8.86 8.89 -4.95
N TYR A 142 8.39 8.12 -3.98
CA TYR A 142 8.85 6.75 -3.75
C TYR A 142 8.59 5.85 -4.96
N GLU A 143 7.39 5.88 -5.55
CA GLU A 143 7.05 5.13 -6.76
C GLU A 143 7.98 5.48 -7.93
N ASN A 144 8.24 6.78 -8.13
CA ASN A 144 9.15 7.25 -9.19
C ASN A 144 10.60 6.81 -8.94
N SER A 145 11.04 6.77 -7.67
CA SER A 145 12.40 6.32 -7.33
C SER A 145 12.64 4.82 -7.53
N LYS A 146 11.58 3.99 -7.62
CA LYS A 146 11.72 2.56 -7.92
C LYS A 146 12.26 2.28 -9.32
N GLY A 147 12.15 3.24 -10.24
CA GLY A 147 12.66 3.09 -11.61
C GLY A 147 11.95 1.98 -12.42
N ARG A 148 10.71 1.63 -12.05
CA ARG A 148 9.93 0.63 -12.80
C ARG A 148 9.69 1.12 -14.23
N PRO A 149 9.97 0.30 -15.27
CA PRO A 149 9.70 0.70 -16.64
C PRO A 149 8.18 0.86 -16.85
N THR A 150 7.74 1.92 -17.53
CA THR A 150 6.31 2.20 -17.75
C THR A 150 5.57 1.06 -18.46
N ALA A 151 6.28 0.30 -19.28
CA ALA A 151 5.75 -0.88 -19.96
C ALA A 151 6.83 -1.96 -20.12
N VAL A 152 6.40 -3.22 -20.14
CA VAL A 152 7.24 -4.38 -20.44
C VAL A 152 6.72 -5.04 -21.71
N THR A 153 7.54 -5.09 -22.74
CA THR A 153 7.20 -5.78 -23.99
C THR A 153 7.12 -7.28 -23.75
N MET A 154 5.95 -7.88 -24.01
CA MET A 154 5.72 -9.32 -23.80
C MET A 154 6.17 -10.18 -24.98
N THR A 155 6.05 -9.67 -26.21
CA THR A 155 6.39 -10.39 -27.43
C THR A 155 7.08 -9.43 -28.39
N HIS A 156 8.18 -9.87 -28.98
CA HIS A 156 8.84 -9.18 -30.07
C HIS A 156 8.63 -9.99 -31.35
N GLU A 157 7.71 -9.55 -32.19
CA GLU A 157 7.59 -10.08 -33.54
C GLU A 157 8.62 -9.35 -34.43
N ARG A 158 9.64 -10.08 -34.89
CA ARG A 158 10.56 -9.57 -35.89
C ARG A 158 9.98 -9.88 -37.27
N TYR A 159 9.39 -8.90 -37.91
CA TYR A 159 9.13 -8.98 -39.34
C TYR A 159 10.43 -8.69 -40.09
N GLY A 160 11.07 -9.73 -40.62
CA GLY A 160 12.16 -9.60 -41.58
C GLY A 160 11.57 -9.35 -42.97
N SER A 161 12.07 -8.32 -43.66
CA SER A 161 12.05 -8.32 -45.12
C SER A 161 13.06 -9.37 -45.58
N ASP A 162 12.59 -10.60 -45.78
CA ASP A 162 13.25 -11.48 -46.73
C ASP A 162 13.13 -10.81 -48.10
N ARG A 163 14.16 -10.07 -48.49
CA ARG A 163 14.49 -9.93 -49.89
C ARG A 163 15.96 -10.33 -50.08
N PRO A 164 16.22 -11.17 -51.09
CA PRO A 164 17.48 -11.88 -51.29
C PRO A 164 18.66 -10.95 -51.54
#